data_AF-A0AAP0MQY3-F1
#
_entry.id   AF-A0AAP0MQY3-F1
#
_cell.length_a   1.000
_cell.length_b   1.000
_cell.length_c   1.000
_cell.angle_alpha   90.00
_cell.angle_beta   90.00
_cell.angle_gamma   90.00
#
_symmetry.space_group_name_H-M   'P 1'
#
loop_
_entity.id
_entity.type
_entity.pdbx_description
1 polymer ?
#
loop_
_entity_poly.entity_id
_entity_poly.type
_entity_poly.pdbx_seq_one_letter_code
_entity_poly.pdbx_strand_id
1 'polypeptide(L)' 'MVDPSLQGQYSKKDLIQIAAIAAVCVQPEADYRPLMTDVVQSLIPLVKNNAAGAISFGSSRFQHQTPSPRH' A
#
# COMPACT_ATOMS: atom_id res chain seq x y z
N MET A 1 8.40 9.26 16.04
CA MET A 1 7.23 10.00 16.54
C MET A 1 6.14 9.89 15.49
N VAL A 2 4.87 9.81 15.91
CA VAL A 2 3.73 9.87 14.98
C VAL A 2 3.38 11.33 14.76
N ASP A 3 2.95 11.68 13.55
CA ASP A 3 2.60 13.04 13.19
C ASP A 3 1.52 13.62 14.14
N PRO A 4 1.78 14.78 14.79
CA PRO A 4 0.83 15.37 15.75
C PRO A 4 -0.50 15.80 15.15
N SER A 5 -0.55 16.11 13.85
CA SER A 5 -1.77 16.53 13.16
C SER A 5 -2.78 15.40 12.99
N LEU A 6 -2.35 14.13 13.12
CA LEU A 6 -3.25 12.98 13.13
C LEU A 6 -4.12 12.89 14.39
N GLN A 7 -3.81 13.63 15.45
CA GLN A 7 -4.63 13.74 16.67
C GLN A 7 -5.08 12.39 17.28
N GLY A 8 -4.30 11.32 17.09
CA GLY A 8 -4.66 9.97 17.54
C GLY A 8 -5.76 9.28 16.72
N GLN A 9 -6.21 9.86 15.61
CA GLN A 9 -7.20 9.29 14.70
C GLN A 9 -6.58 8.24 13.77
N TYR A 10 -6.01 7.19 14.35
CA TYR A 10 -5.47 6.06 13.62
C TYR A 10 -5.53 4.79 14.46
N SER A 11 -5.72 3.65 13.80
CA SER A 11 -5.50 2.36 14.44
C SER A 11 -3.99 2.11 14.58
N LYS A 12 -3.57 1.59 15.74
CA LYS A 12 -2.17 1.17 15.95
C LYS A 12 -1.72 0.15 14.91
N LYS A 13 -2.62 -0.73 14.46
CA LYS A 13 -2.32 -1.75 13.44
C LYS A 13 -1.99 -1.11 12.10
N ASP A 14 -2.84 -0.20 11.64
CA ASP A 14 -2.66 0.47 10.35
C ASP A 14 -1.41 1.35 10.37
N LEU A 15 -1.14 2.04 11.48
CA LEU A 15 0.08 2.81 11.67
C LEU A 15 1.34 1.94 11.54
N ILE A 16 1.36 0.76 12.19
CA ILE A 16 2.50 -0.17 12.10
C ILE A 16 2.69 -0.64 10.66
N GLN A 17 1.62 -0.96 9.95
CA GLN A 17 1.69 -1.44 8.57
C GLN A 17 2.18 -0.35 7.60
N ILE A 18 1.66 0.88 7.72
CA ILE A 18 2.13 2.03 6.93
C ILE A 18 3.61 2.31 7.23
N ALA A 19 4.02 2.26 8.50
CA ALA A 19 5.41 2.44 8.89
C ALA A 19 6.33 1.39 8.29
N ALA A 20 5.90 0.13 8.22
CA ALA A 20 6.65 -0.94 7.56
C ALA A 20 6.80 -0.67 6.06
N ILE A 21 5.73 -0.31 5.35
CA ILE A 21 5.77 0.03 3.92
C ILE A 21 6.74 1.21 3.68
N ALA A 22 6.62 2.27 4.49
CA ALA A 22 7.48 3.44 4.39
C ALA A 22 8.96 3.10 4.65
N ALA A 23 9.25 2.26 5.65
CA ALA A 23 10.60 1.83 5.97
C ALA A 23 11.27 1.08 4.82
N VAL A 24 10.53 0.28 4.05
CA VAL A 24 11.06 -0.39 2.85
C VAL A 24 11.26 0.61 1.71
N CYS A 25 10.38 1.61 1.57
CA CYS A 25 10.50 2.64 0.53
C CYS A 25 11.71 3.56 0.70
N VAL A 26 12.17 3.79 1.93
CA VAL A 26 13.30 4.69 2.24
C VAL A 26 14.62 3.94 2.47
N GLN A 27 14.70 2.67 2.10
CA GLN A 27 15.94 1.90 2.22
C GLN A 27 17.08 2.58 1.43
N PRO A 28 18.31 2.61 2.01
CA PRO A 28 19.44 3.26 1.36
C PRO A 28 19.75 2.63 0.01
N GLU A 29 19.77 1.30 -0.04
CA GLU A 29 19.96 0.54 -1.28
C GLU A 29 18.68 0.55 -2.13
N ALA A 30 18.82 0.89 -3.40
CA ALA A 30 17.68 1.01 -4.33
C ALA A 30 17.00 -0.35 -4.60
N ASP A 31 17.76 -1.45 -4.59
CA ASP A 31 17.25 -2.80 -4.85
C ASP A 31 16.30 -3.31 -3.77
N TYR A 32 16.35 -2.75 -2.56
CA TYR A 32 15.40 -3.07 -1.48
C TYR A 32 14.13 -2.24 -1.53
N ARG A 33 14.08 -1.18 -2.34
CA ARG A 33 12.89 -0.35 -2.48
C ARG A 33 11.87 -1.10 -3.35
N PRO A 34 10.60 -1.10 -2.98
CA PRO A 34 9.57 -1.79 -3.72
C PRO A 34 9.20 -1.03 -4.99
N LEU A 35 8.57 -1.72 -5.94
CA LEU A 35 7.93 -1.06 -7.07
C LEU A 35 6.73 -0.24 -6.57
N MET A 36 6.50 0.93 -7.17
CA MET A 36 5.37 1.79 -6.76
C MET A 36 4.00 1.10 -6.89
N THR A 37 3.87 0.15 -7.82
CA THR A 37 2.65 -0.69 -7.90
C THR A 37 2.43 -1.49 -6.63
N ASP A 38 3.48 -2.07 -6.04
CA ASP A 38 3.39 -2.92 -4.86
C ASP A 38 3.07 -2.09 -3.60
N VAL A 39 3.62 -0.87 -3.55
CA VAL A 39 3.27 0.13 -2.52
C VAL A 39 1.77 0.43 -2.58
N VAL A 40 1.26 0.78 -3.77
CA VAL A 40 -0.17 1.10 -3.94
C VAL A 40 -1.05 -0.09 -3.58
N GLN A 41 -0.72 -1.30 -4.05
CA GLN A 41 -1.47 -2.51 -3.71
C GLN A 41 -1.50 -2.77 -2.20
N SER A 42 -0.38 -2.53 -1.50
CA SER A 42 -0.28 -2.70 -0.05
C SER A 42 -1.05 -1.63 0.74
N LEU A 43 -1.21 -0.42 0.19
CA LEU A 43 -1.93 0.68 0.82
C LEU A 43 -3.45 0.58 0.64
N ILE A 44 -3.94 0.10 -0.52
CA ILE A 44 -5.37 -0.03 -0.85
C ILE A 44 -6.23 -0.61 0.31
N PRO A 45 -5.90 -1.76 0.92
CA PRO A 45 -6.74 -2.32 1.99
C PRO A 45 -6.79 -1.44 3.24
N LEU A 46 -5.73 -0.67 3.52
CA LEU A 46 -5.66 0.21 4.70
C LEU A 46 -6.54 1.44 4.55
N VAL A 47 -6.61 1.99 3.33
CA VAL A 47 -7.50 3.13 3.05
C VAL A 47 -8.97 2.69 3.05
N LYS A 48 -9.26 1.50 2.52
CA LYS A 48 -10.62 0.93 2.48
C LYS A 48 -11.17 0.61 3.87
N ASN A 49 -10.31 0.16 4.79
CA ASN A 49 -10.70 -0.07 6.18
C ASN A 49 -11.12 1.23 6.90
N ASN A 50 -10.55 2.36 6.51
CA ASN A 50 -10.93 3.69 7.02
C ASN A 50 -12.15 4.29 6.27
N ALA A 51 -12.38 3.87 5.02
CA ALA A 51 -13.40 4.40 4.12
C ALA A 51 -14.64 3.49 3.97
N ALA A 52 -14.91 2.54 4.87
CA ALA A 52 -16.10 1.68 4.81
C ALA A 52 -17.46 2.44 4.90
N GLY A 53 -17.45 3.78 4.97
CA GLY A 53 -18.62 4.63 4.76
C GLY A 53 -18.74 5.26 3.37
N ALA A 54 -17.73 5.18 2.49
CA ALA A 54 -17.81 5.79 1.17
C ALA A 54 -16.92 5.06 0.14
N ILE A 55 -17.54 4.76 -1.00
CA ILE A 55 -16.94 4.42 -2.30
C ILE A 55 -16.38 2.99 -2.49
N SER A 56 -17.27 2.10 -2.92
CA SER A 56 -16.95 0.88 -3.66
C SER A 56 -16.40 1.22 -5.06
N PHE A 57 -15.10 1.47 -5.19
CA PHE A 57 -14.44 1.35 -6.49
C PHE A 57 -14.08 -0.12 -6.72
N GLY A 58 -14.87 -0.74 -7.59
CA GLY A 58 -14.79 -2.15 -7.96
C GLY A 58 -13.39 -2.58 -8.38
N SER A 59 -13.03 -3.77 -7.89
CA SER A 59 -11.77 -4.45 -8.15
C SER A 59 -11.64 -4.87 -9.61
N SER A 60 -11.00 -4.07 -10.45
CA SER A 60 -10.46 -4.58 -11.71
C SER A 60 -9.23 -5.41 -11.38
N ARG A 61 -9.39 -6.74 -11.36
CA ARG A 61 -8.28 -7.69 -11.36
C ARG A 61 -7.39 -7.37 -12.56
N PHE A 62 -6.27 -6.69 -12.34
CA PHE A 62 -5.19 -6.63 -13.32
C PHE A 62 -4.50 -7.99 -13.30
N GLN A 63 -5.04 -8.95 -14.04
CA GLN A 63 -4.37 -10.21 -14.30
C GLN A 63 -3.10 -9.91 -15.10
N HIS A 64 -1.96 -10.19 -14.48
CA HIS A 64 -0.71 -10.50 -15.17
C HIS A 64 -1.00 -11.55 -16.25
N GLN A 65 -1.14 -11.13 -17.50
CA GLN A 65 -0.99 -12.01 -18.66
C GLN A 65 0.35 -11.65 -19.29
N THR A 66 1.41 -12.35 -18.89
CA THR A 66 2.61 -12.48 -19.69
C THR A 66 2.29 -13.49 -20.82
N PRO A 67 2.30 -13.10 -22.10
CA PRO A 67 2.21 -14.07 -23.18
C PRO A 67 3.55 -14.82 -23.28
N SER A 68 3.52 -16.14 -23.14
CA SER A 68 4.63 -17.02 -23.52
C SER A 68 4.92 -16.87 -25.03
N PRO A 69 6.19 -16.72 -25.46
CA PRO A 69 6.51 -16.72 -26.88
C PRO A 69 6.40 -18.15 -27.42
N ARG A 70 5.50 -18.36 -28.39
CA ARG A 70 5.64 -19.44 -29.38
C ARG A 70 6.09 -18.81 -30.69
N HIS A 71 7.40 -18.87 -30.97
CA HIS A 71 7.91 -19.34 -32.25
C HIS A 71 9.41 -19.63 -32.15
#